data_AF-A0A9D6Z4B5-F1
#
_entry.id   AF-A0A9D6Z4B5-F1
#
_cell.length_a   1.000
_cell.length_b   1.000
_cell.length_c   1.000
_cell.angle_alpha   90.00
_cell.angle_beta   90.00
_cell.angle_gamma   90.00
#
_symmetry.space_group_name_H-M   'P 1'
#
loop_
_entity.id
_entity.type
_entity.pdbx_description
1 polymer ?
#
loop_
_entity_poly.entity_id
_entity_poly.type
_entity_poly.pdbx_seq_one_letter_code
_entity_poly.pdbx_strand_id
1 'polypeptide(L)'
;MELSDEFLFKFLLSNRFGHFSCVKSLAKWEVPSQDLPGTWMPKIAGKLVPCQTGYHLARKKDLIEWIGPLLYVAEPRGQLTPSDRKVVASEVRLLFRVETWNDRTARLFAADCAEHVLAYYQYIDVINPQHTSIRQGIQDLQQAIQDARACADDLISPSEMLKSAKLADYAAKRLGHLILGSKDYAAAWAAALSTKWATSKEKPWVAARKASKYAAACVGIVELAPAMITQACNQVVMQLASRDPDQELGDSAGDSERKWQNDQLWSRLNRAC
;
A
#
# COMPACT_ATOMS: atom_id res chain seq x y z
N MET A 1 19.99 11.87 -4.86
CA MET A 1 20.01 12.25 -3.43
C MET A 1 19.51 11.06 -2.65
N GLU A 2 20.27 10.62 -1.65
CA GLU A 2 19.85 9.54 -0.76
C GLU A 2 18.90 10.11 0.30
N LEU A 3 17.77 9.45 0.53
CA LEU A 3 16.81 9.85 1.56
C LEU A 3 17.30 9.33 2.91
N SER A 4 17.30 10.20 3.93
CA SER A 4 17.54 9.82 5.33
C SER A 4 16.26 9.35 6.00
N ASP A 5 16.35 8.37 6.90
CA ASP A 5 15.22 7.91 7.72
C ASP A 5 14.81 8.92 8.81
N GLU A 6 15.65 9.91 9.07
CA GLU A 6 15.35 11.08 9.92
C GLU A 6 14.40 12.07 9.25
N PHE A 7 14.25 12.01 7.92
CA PHE A 7 13.33 12.88 7.21
C PHE A 7 11.88 12.57 7.55
N LEU A 8 11.07 13.62 7.54
CA LEU A 8 9.62 13.52 7.56
C LEU A 8 9.08 13.73 6.15
N PHE A 9 7.99 13.05 5.86
CA PHE A 9 7.42 12.99 4.53
C PHE A 9 6.00 13.51 4.50
N LYS A 10 5.63 14.10 3.37
CA LYS A 10 4.27 14.54 3.10
C LYS A 10 3.79 14.01 1.76
N PHE A 11 2.75 13.19 1.83
CA PHE A 11 1.95 12.90 0.65
C PHE A 11 0.89 13.98 0.41
N LEU A 12 0.75 14.39 -0.84
CA LEU A 12 -0.25 15.33 -1.31
C LEU A 12 -1.09 14.71 -2.43
N LEU A 13 -2.33 15.19 -2.57
CA LEU A 13 -3.15 14.99 -3.76
C LEU A 13 -2.54 15.72 -4.97
N SER A 14 -2.93 15.34 -6.19
CA SER A 14 -2.35 15.92 -7.42
C SER A 14 -2.65 17.42 -7.58
N ASN A 15 -3.69 17.92 -6.92
CA ASN A 15 -4.01 19.35 -6.86
C ASN A 15 -3.21 20.09 -5.76
N ARG A 16 -2.23 19.42 -5.13
CA ARG A 16 -1.38 19.91 -4.04
C ARG A 16 -2.10 20.13 -2.70
N PHE A 17 -3.26 19.50 -2.51
CA PHE A 17 -3.93 19.50 -1.21
C PHE A 17 -3.37 18.38 -0.32
N GLY A 18 -3.41 18.59 1.00
CA GLY A 18 -2.97 17.57 1.95
C GLY A 18 -3.80 16.28 1.81
N HIS A 19 -3.15 15.15 1.54
CA HIS A 19 -3.78 13.83 1.57
C HIS A 19 -4.01 13.41 3.04
N PHE A 20 -5.21 12.90 3.37
CA PHE A 20 -5.65 12.54 4.74
C PHE A 20 -5.44 13.61 5.80
N SER A 21 -5.84 14.82 5.47
CA SER A 21 -5.53 16.01 6.24
C SER A 21 -6.81 16.50 6.96
N CYS A 22 -6.71 16.84 8.23
CA CYS A 22 -7.86 17.31 9.04
C CYS A 22 -8.30 18.69 8.54
N VAL A 23 -9.57 19.05 8.76
CA VAL A 23 -10.31 20.21 8.22
C VAL A 23 -9.52 21.51 7.93
N LYS A 24 -8.42 21.84 8.63
CA LYS A 24 -7.55 23.01 8.35
C LYS A 24 -6.41 22.79 7.33
N SER A 25 -6.06 21.54 6.99
CA SER A 25 -4.99 21.18 6.04
C SER A 25 -5.49 20.83 4.63
N LEU A 26 -6.78 21.12 4.35
CA LEU A 26 -7.29 21.33 2.99
C LEU A 26 -6.70 22.61 2.35
N ALA A 27 -5.75 23.28 2.97
CA ALA A 27 -4.98 24.32 2.30
C ALA A 27 -4.16 23.70 1.16
N LYS A 28 -4.13 24.39 0.02
CA LYS A 28 -3.20 24.10 -1.06
C LYS A 28 -1.79 24.37 -0.56
N TRP A 29 -0.90 23.41 -0.76
CA TRP A 29 0.49 23.53 -0.37
C TRP A 29 1.27 24.28 -1.45
N GLU A 30 2.07 25.26 -1.03
CA GLU A 30 3.10 25.82 -1.88
C GLU A 30 4.25 24.81 -1.98
N VAL A 31 4.52 24.38 -3.21
CA VAL A 31 5.52 23.36 -3.49
C VAL A 31 6.86 24.04 -3.76
N PRO A 32 7.98 23.37 -3.42
CA PRO A 32 9.31 23.87 -3.70
C PRO A 32 9.52 24.11 -5.20
N SER A 33 10.35 25.11 -5.52
CA SER A 33 10.97 25.21 -6.84
C SER A 33 12.27 24.38 -6.85
N GLN A 34 12.98 24.32 -7.99
CA GLN A 34 14.23 23.54 -8.08
C GLN A 34 15.26 23.94 -7.01
N ASP A 35 15.33 25.22 -6.66
CA ASP A 35 16.38 25.75 -5.79
C ASP A 35 15.87 26.24 -4.42
N LEU A 36 14.56 26.25 -4.19
CA LEU A 36 13.98 26.83 -2.96
C LEU A 36 12.92 25.92 -2.35
N PRO A 37 12.97 25.71 -1.01
CA PRO A 37 11.87 25.13 -0.26
C PRO A 37 10.56 25.88 -0.49
N GLY A 38 9.44 25.18 -0.37
CA GLY A 38 8.12 25.79 -0.34
C GLY A 38 7.95 26.74 0.84
N THR A 39 6.93 27.59 0.77
CA THR A 39 6.59 28.51 1.86
C THR A 39 6.13 27.73 3.10
N TRP A 40 6.45 28.27 4.28
CA TRP A 40 5.88 27.77 5.53
C TRP A 40 4.35 27.86 5.50
N MET A 41 3.70 26.73 5.77
CA MET A 41 2.27 26.68 5.96
C MET A 41 1.87 27.51 7.19
N PRO A 42 0.66 28.11 7.22
CA PRO A 42 0.21 28.94 8.34
C PRO A 42 0.35 28.22 9.68
N LYS A 43 0.85 28.93 10.68
CA LYS A 43 1.02 28.40 12.04
C LYS A 43 -0.32 27.99 12.63
N ILE A 44 -0.41 26.74 13.06
CA ILE A 44 -1.54 26.23 13.81
C ILE A 44 -1.33 26.59 15.29
N ALA A 45 -2.20 27.44 15.81
CA ALA A 45 -2.22 27.81 17.22
C ALA A 45 -2.99 26.78 18.05
N GLY A 46 -2.64 26.68 19.34
CA GLY A 46 -3.29 25.81 20.31
C GLY A 46 -2.73 24.38 20.32
N LYS A 47 -3.43 23.49 21.04
CA LYS A 47 -3.01 22.11 21.24
C LYS A 47 -3.11 21.31 19.93
N LEU A 48 -2.02 20.64 19.57
CA LEU A 48 -2.04 19.63 18.52
C LEU A 48 -2.77 18.38 19.00
N VAL A 49 -3.73 17.91 18.20
CA VAL A 49 -4.51 16.71 18.48
C VAL A 49 -4.48 15.86 17.22
N PRO A 50 -3.87 14.65 17.27
CA PRO A 50 -3.83 13.76 16.11
C PRO A 50 -5.21 13.58 15.49
N CYS A 51 -5.28 13.61 14.15
CA CYS A 51 -6.52 13.51 13.40
C CYS A 51 -7.54 14.66 13.59
N GLN A 52 -7.20 15.73 14.34
CA GLN A 52 -8.08 16.89 14.50
C GLN A 52 -7.38 18.21 14.19
N THR A 53 -6.20 18.45 14.78
CA THR A 53 -5.51 19.74 14.73
C THR A 53 -4.01 19.53 14.51
N GLY A 54 -3.49 20.10 13.42
CA GLY A 54 -2.07 20.05 13.05
C GLY A 54 -1.83 19.53 11.62
N TYR A 55 -0.60 19.67 11.13
CA TYR A 55 -0.17 19.08 9.87
C TYR A 55 0.34 17.66 10.09
N HIS A 56 -0.24 16.69 9.38
CA HIS A 56 0.22 15.30 9.41
C HIS A 56 1.44 15.08 8.51
N LEU A 57 2.47 14.50 9.10
CA LEU A 57 3.69 14.03 8.45
C LEU A 57 3.86 12.53 8.70
N ALA A 58 4.50 11.85 7.76
CA ALA A 58 4.86 10.45 7.88
C ALA A 58 6.35 10.33 8.22
N ARG A 59 6.70 9.47 9.18
CA ARG A 59 8.07 8.94 9.30
C ARG A 59 8.29 7.89 8.21
N LYS A 60 9.54 7.45 7.99
CA LYS A 60 9.83 6.30 7.12
C LYS A 60 8.91 5.10 7.39
N LYS A 61 8.71 4.75 8.67
CA LYS A 61 7.87 3.62 9.09
C LYS A 61 6.35 3.84 8.92
N ASP A 62 5.92 5.05 8.59
CA ASP A 62 4.50 5.37 8.42
C ASP A 62 4.09 5.49 6.95
N LEU A 63 5.03 5.50 6.00
CA LEU A 63 4.80 5.91 4.62
C LEU A 63 3.61 5.21 3.95
N ILE A 64 3.45 3.91 4.18
CA ILE A 64 2.38 3.09 3.60
C ILE A 64 0.98 3.58 3.98
N GLU A 65 0.82 4.21 5.14
CA GLU A 65 -0.47 4.70 5.65
C GLU A 65 -0.94 5.94 4.88
N TRP A 66 0.01 6.63 4.25
CA TRP A 66 -0.19 7.95 3.67
C TRP A 66 -0.08 7.97 2.15
N ILE A 67 0.07 6.82 1.48
CA ILE A 67 0.29 6.73 0.02
C ILE A 67 -0.70 7.62 -0.75
N GLY A 68 -0.12 8.54 -1.52
CA GLY A 68 -0.79 9.52 -2.36
C GLY A 68 -0.03 9.77 -3.66
N PRO A 69 -0.55 10.62 -4.56
CA PRO A 69 0.06 10.84 -5.88
C PRO A 69 1.41 11.53 -5.83
N LEU A 70 1.60 12.48 -4.92
CA LEU A 70 2.85 13.24 -4.82
C LEU A 70 3.46 13.02 -3.45
N LEU A 71 4.78 12.83 -3.41
CA LEU A 71 5.55 12.64 -2.18
C LEU A 71 6.64 13.72 -2.08
N TYR A 72 6.72 14.36 -0.92
CA TYR A 72 7.72 15.38 -0.62
C TYR A 72 8.43 15.06 0.68
N VAL A 73 9.71 15.47 0.76
CA VAL A 73 10.38 15.65 2.05
C VAL A 73 9.86 16.96 2.66
N ALA A 74 9.55 16.92 3.95
CA ALA A 74 8.95 18.00 4.68
C ALA A 74 9.75 18.33 5.93
N GLU A 75 9.89 19.62 6.20
CA GLU A 75 10.54 20.14 7.39
C GLU A 75 9.47 20.74 8.32
N PRO A 76 9.34 20.22 9.56
CA PRO A 76 8.48 20.83 10.56
C PRO A 76 9.21 21.92 11.35
N ARG A 77 8.44 22.80 12.00
CA ARG A 77 8.93 23.64 13.11
C ARG A 77 7.86 23.85 14.17
N GLY A 78 8.30 24.28 15.36
CA GLY A 78 7.42 24.55 16.49
C GLY A 78 7.01 23.27 17.22
N GLN A 79 5.73 23.17 17.58
CA GLN A 79 5.22 22.03 18.34
C GLN A 79 5.18 20.79 17.43
N LEU A 80 5.70 19.69 17.96
CA LEU A 80 5.62 18.36 17.39
C LEU A 80 4.90 17.44 18.37
N THR A 81 3.98 16.63 17.86
CA THR A 81 3.26 15.62 18.65
C THR A 81 3.31 14.30 17.90
N PRO A 82 4.13 13.33 18.35
CA PRO A 82 4.15 12.00 17.76
C PRO A 82 2.83 11.28 18.06
N SER A 83 2.46 10.39 17.15
CA SER A 83 1.33 9.46 17.27
C SER A 83 1.74 8.15 16.58
N ASP A 84 0.95 7.08 16.75
CA ASP A 84 1.36 5.73 16.37
C ASP A 84 1.78 5.63 14.91
N ARG A 85 1.03 6.28 14.02
CA ARG A 85 1.19 6.20 12.56
C ARG A 85 1.43 7.54 11.86
N LYS A 86 1.84 8.57 12.61
CA LYS A 86 2.12 9.92 12.10
C LYS A 86 2.88 10.78 13.09
N VAL A 87 3.42 11.87 12.60
CA VAL A 87 3.84 13.01 13.40
C VAL A 87 2.93 14.19 13.07
N VAL A 88 2.46 14.90 14.09
CA VAL A 88 1.63 16.10 13.94
C VAL A 88 2.48 17.33 14.25
N ALA A 89 2.53 18.29 13.34
CA ALA A 89 3.33 19.51 13.46
C ALA A 89 2.47 20.77 13.43
N SER A 90 2.89 21.82 14.15
CA SER A 90 2.21 23.13 14.13
C SER A 90 2.50 23.94 12.87
N GLU A 91 3.68 23.79 12.29
CA GLU A 91 4.15 24.47 11.08
C GLU A 91 5.01 23.50 10.26
N VAL A 92 4.85 23.54 8.94
CA VAL A 92 5.58 22.67 8.01
C VAL A 92 5.86 23.44 6.74
N ARG A 93 7.00 23.18 6.10
CA ARG A 93 7.20 23.46 4.68
C ARG A 93 7.71 22.23 3.95
N LEU A 94 7.59 22.24 2.63
CA LEU A 94 8.10 21.18 1.77
C LEU A 94 9.50 21.56 1.30
N LEU A 95 10.45 20.63 1.36
CA LEU A 95 11.83 20.89 0.96
C LEU A 95 12.04 20.57 -0.52
N PHE A 96 11.74 19.33 -0.93
CA PHE A 96 11.87 18.88 -2.32
C PHE A 96 10.93 17.71 -2.59
N ARG A 97 10.62 17.50 -3.86
CA ARG A 97 9.82 16.36 -4.32
C ARG A 97 10.68 15.10 -4.39
N VAL A 98 10.12 13.99 -3.96
CA VAL A 98 10.72 12.67 -4.12
C VAL A 98 10.36 12.15 -5.52
N GLU A 99 11.18 12.47 -6.52
CA GLU A 99 10.88 12.14 -7.94
C GLU A 99 10.95 10.64 -8.25
N THR A 100 11.64 9.87 -7.40
CA THR A 100 11.60 8.41 -7.43
C THR A 100 10.21 7.87 -7.06
N TRP A 101 9.32 8.67 -6.45
CA TRP A 101 7.90 8.33 -6.32
C TRP A 101 7.11 8.84 -7.53
N ASN A 102 6.83 7.93 -8.46
CA ASN A 102 6.15 8.19 -9.71
C ASN A 102 5.26 7.00 -10.10
N ASP A 103 4.60 7.09 -11.25
CA ASP A 103 3.68 6.06 -11.71
C ASP A 103 4.37 4.69 -11.88
N ARG A 104 5.62 4.66 -12.35
CA ARG A 104 6.40 3.43 -12.49
C ARG A 104 6.68 2.80 -11.13
N THR A 105 7.23 3.55 -10.17
CA THR A 105 7.55 2.99 -8.86
C THR A 105 6.31 2.62 -8.04
N ALA A 106 5.19 3.33 -8.21
CA ALA A 106 3.91 2.95 -7.62
C ALA A 106 3.40 1.60 -8.18
N ARG A 107 3.47 1.38 -9.50
CA ARG A 107 3.12 0.09 -10.12
C ARG A 107 4.02 -1.04 -9.62
N LEU A 108 5.32 -0.79 -9.59
CA LEU A 108 6.28 -1.79 -9.15
C LEU A 108 6.16 -2.12 -7.66
N PHE A 109 5.78 -1.16 -6.80
CA PHE A 109 5.46 -1.41 -5.39
C PHE A 109 4.18 -2.24 -5.23
N ALA A 110 3.15 -1.95 -6.04
CA ALA A 110 1.95 -2.78 -6.07
C ALA A 110 2.26 -4.23 -6.49
N ALA A 111 3.17 -4.41 -7.46
CA ALA A 111 3.64 -5.73 -7.88
C ALA A 111 4.40 -6.46 -6.75
N ASP A 112 5.24 -5.76 -5.96
CA ASP A 112 5.90 -6.38 -4.81
C ASP A 112 4.88 -6.87 -3.77
N CYS A 113 3.87 -6.06 -3.45
CA CYS A 113 2.81 -6.46 -2.51
C CYS A 113 2.05 -7.70 -3.02
N ALA A 114 1.75 -7.76 -4.32
CA ALA A 114 1.09 -8.90 -4.93
C ALA A 114 1.96 -10.17 -4.89
N GLU A 115 3.26 -10.04 -5.16
CA GLU A 115 4.23 -11.15 -5.10
C GLU A 115 4.41 -11.68 -3.68
N HIS A 116 4.45 -10.79 -2.68
CA HIS A 116 4.51 -11.21 -1.29
C HIS A 116 3.31 -12.05 -0.88
N VAL A 117 2.11 -11.66 -1.33
CA VAL A 117 0.89 -12.43 -1.12
C VAL A 117 0.91 -13.78 -1.85
N LEU A 118 1.42 -13.80 -3.09
CA LEU A 118 1.49 -15.01 -3.90
C LEU A 118 2.30 -16.13 -3.22
N ALA A 119 3.34 -15.77 -2.46
CA ALA A 119 4.15 -16.73 -1.71
C ALA A 119 3.31 -17.58 -0.74
N TYR A 120 2.25 -17.02 -0.15
CA TYR A 120 1.33 -17.77 0.71
C TYR A 120 0.49 -18.77 -0.08
N TYR A 121 0.00 -18.41 -1.27
CA TYR A 121 -0.73 -19.35 -2.12
C TYR A 121 0.16 -20.51 -2.59
N GLN A 122 1.43 -20.22 -2.90
CA GLN A 122 2.41 -21.25 -3.25
C GLN A 122 2.66 -22.20 -2.08
N TYR A 123 2.78 -21.69 -0.85
CA TYR A 123 2.87 -22.52 0.34
C TYR A 123 1.65 -23.43 0.50
N ILE A 124 0.45 -22.91 0.23
CA ILE A 124 -0.80 -23.69 0.30
C ILE A 124 -0.87 -24.79 -0.77
N ASP A 125 -0.39 -24.55 -2.01
CA ASP A 125 -0.31 -25.59 -3.04
C ASP A 125 0.62 -26.74 -2.63
N VAL A 126 1.74 -26.42 -1.95
CA VAL A 126 2.70 -27.43 -1.46
C VAL A 126 2.06 -28.35 -0.42
N ILE A 127 1.27 -27.80 0.51
CA ILE A 127 0.63 -28.57 1.58
C ILE A 127 -0.72 -29.20 1.15
N ASN A 128 -1.30 -28.76 0.03
CA ASN A 128 -2.57 -29.27 -0.51
C ASN A 128 -2.53 -29.50 -2.04
N PRO A 129 -1.66 -30.41 -2.53
CA PRO A 129 -1.32 -30.53 -3.95
C PRO A 129 -2.43 -31.11 -4.83
N GLN A 130 -3.49 -31.67 -4.25
CA GLN A 130 -4.61 -32.30 -4.96
C GLN A 130 -5.54 -31.31 -5.68
N HIS A 131 -5.48 -30.01 -5.35
CA HIS A 131 -6.31 -29.00 -6.01
C HIS A 131 -5.59 -28.35 -7.20
N THR A 132 -5.68 -28.97 -8.37
CA THR A 132 -5.09 -28.46 -9.63
C THR A 132 -5.57 -27.05 -10.01
N SER A 133 -6.76 -26.63 -9.55
CA SER A 133 -7.29 -25.28 -9.70
C SER A 133 -6.52 -24.21 -8.91
N ILE A 134 -5.85 -24.61 -7.81
CA ILE A 134 -4.98 -23.73 -7.03
C ILE A 134 -3.71 -23.44 -7.83
N ARG A 135 -3.07 -24.49 -8.35
CA ARG A 135 -1.86 -24.39 -9.19
C ARG A 135 -2.07 -23.50 -10.41
N GLN A 136 -3.17 -23.69 -11.15
CA GLN A 136 -3.49 -22.82 -12.28
C GLN A 136 -3.68 -21.37 -11.82
N GLY A 137 -4.35 -21.15 -10.68
CA GLY A 137 -4.55 -19.80 -10.16
C GLY A 137 -3.24 -19.10 -9.79
N ILE A 138 -2.28 -19.84 -9.22
CA ILE A 138 -0.94 -19.34 -8.91
C ILE A 138 -0.21 -18.93 -10.20
N GLN A 139 -0.29 -19.74 -11.26
CA GLN A 139 0.32 -19.42 -12.56
C GLN A 139 -0.30 -18.16 -13.18
N ASP A 140 -1.62 -18.02 -13.14
CA ASP A 140 -2.33 -16.84 -13.66
C ASP A 140 -1.92 -15.57 -12.89
N LEU A 141 -1.77 -15.66 -11.56
CA LEU A 141 -1.30 -14.57 -10.71
C LEU A 141 0.16 -14.21 -10.98
N GLN A 142 1.04 -15.21 -11.13
CA GLN A 142 2.45 -15.03 -11.49
C GLN A 142 2.59 -14.28 -12.81
N GLN A 143 1.87 -14.69 -13.84
CA GLN A 143 1.90 -14.02 -15.14
C GLN A 143 1.44 -12.57 -15.04
N ALA A 144 0.36 -12.30 -14.29
CA ALA A 144 -0.12 -10.93 -14.11
C ALA A 144 0.87 -10.03 -13.35
N ILE A 145 1.61 -10.56 -12.38
CA ILE A 145 2.68 -9.82 -11.68
C ILE A 145 3.82 -9.50 -12.65
N GLN A 146 4.24 -10.48 -13.47
CA GLN A 146 5.29 -10.27 -14.48
C GLN A 146 4.88 -9.21 -15.51
N ASP A 147 3.65 -9.30 -16.02
CA ASP A 147 3.10 -8.33 -16.96
C ASP A 147 2.98 -6.94 -16.33
N ALA A 148 2.59 -6.84 -15.05
CA ALA A 148 2.52 -5.57 -14.34
C ALA A 148 3.90 -4.92 -14.18
N ARG A 149 4.95 -5.72 -13.94
CA ARG A 149 6.34 -5.24 -13.92
C ARG A 149 6.78 -4.80 -15.31
N ALA A 150 6.56 -5.63 -16.34
CA ALA A 150 6.87 -5.31 -17.72
C ALA A 150 6.16 -4.04 -18.21
N CYS A 151 4.89 -3.85 -17.85
CA CYS A 151 4.14 -2.63 -18.17
C CYS A 151 4.68 -1.40 -17.43
N ALA A 152 5.13 -1.55 -16.18
CA ALA A 152 5.77 -0.46 -15.45
C ALA A 152 7.13 -0.06 -16.05
N ASP A 153 7.79 -0.99 -16.75
CA ASP A 153 9.03 -0.79 -17.50
C ASP A 153 8.79 -0.48 -18.98
N ASP A 154 7.54 -0.18 -19.37
CA ASP A 154 7.13 0.11 -20.75
C ASP A 154 7.47 -0.98 -21.79
N LEU A 155 7.69 -2.23 -21.33
CA LEU A 155 8.01 -3.38 -22.17
C LEU A 155 6.78 -4.01 -22.84
N ILE A 156 5.61 -3.82 -22.23
CA ILE A 156 4.32 -4.21 -22.79
C ILE A 156 3.31 -3.09 -22.62
N SER A 157 2.32 -3.04 -23.50
CA SER A 157 1.27 -2.03 -23.42
C SER A 157 0.30 -2.29 -22.25
N PRO A 158 -0.36 -1.25 -21.72
CA PRO A 158 -1.42 -1.44 -20.73
C PRO A 158 -2.56 -2.37 -21.18
N SER A 159 -2.86 -2.41 -22.49
CA SER A 159 -3.89 -3.27 -23.06
C SER A 159 -3.48 -4.75 -23.11
N GLU A 160 -2.19 -5.05 -23.32
CA GLU A 160 -1.65 -6.40 -23.21
C GLU A 160 -1.67 -6.88 -21.77
N MET A 161 -1.21 -6.05 -20.83
CA MET A 161 -1.26 -6.33 -19.40
C MET A 161 -2.71 -6.51 -18.88
N LEU A 162 -3.71 -5.87 -19.52
CA LEU A 162 -5.13 -6.08 -19.18
C LEU A 162 -5.64 -7.50 -19.45
N LYS A 163 -4.95 -8.29 -20.29
CA LYS A 163 -5.36 -9.68 -20.56
C LYS A 163 -5.05 -10.56 -19.35
N SER A 164 -3.81 -10.52 -18.85
CA SER A 164 -3.40 -11.25 -17.65
C SER A 164 -4.10 -10.74 -16.39
N ALA A 165 -4.42 -9.44 -16.32
CA ALA A 165 -5.28 -8.85 -15.30
C ALA A 165 -6.58 -9.62 -15.04
N LYS A 166 -7.30 -9.93 -16.12
CA LYS A 166 -8.63 -10.54 -16.06
C LYS A 166 -8.53 -12.00 -15.64
N LEU A 167 -7.49 -12.69 -16.10
CA LEU A 167 -7.20 -14.06 -15.67
C LEU A 167 -6.84 -14.09 -14.18
N ALA A 168 -5.98 -13.17 -13.73
CA ALA A 168 -5.65 -13.01 -12.32
C ALA A 168 -6.87 -12.68 -11.46
N ASP A 169 -7.79 -11.80 -11.87
CA ASP A 169 -9.05 -11.52 -11.15
C ASP A 169 -9.93 -12.77 -10.99
N TYR A 170 -10.01 -13.59 -12.04
CA TYR A 170 -10.76 -14.84 -11.98
C TYR A 170 -10.08 -15.88 -11.07
N ALA A 171 -8.77 -16.09 -11.24
CA ALA A 171 -7.95 -16.95 -10.39
C ALA A 171 -8.04 -16.54 -8.92
N ALA A 172 -8.00 -15.24 -8.68
CA ALA A 172 -8.11 -14.61 -7.37
C ALA A 172 -9.42 -14.98 -6.65
N LYS A 173 -10.56 -14.79 -7.33
CA LYS A 173 -11.88 -15.16 -6.79
C LYS A 173 -11.97 -16.66 -6.50
N ARG A 174 -11.43 -17.48 -7.40
CA ARG A 174 -11.42 -18.94 -7.26
C ARG A 174 -10.58 -19.39 -6.05
N LEU A 175 -9.36 -18.86 -5.91
CA LEU A 175 -8.45 -19.18 -4.81
C LEU A 175 -9.01 -18.74 -3.46
N GLY A 176 -9.51 -17.51 -3.37
CA GLY A 176 -10.12 -17.00 -2.12
C GLY A 176 -11.28 -17.88 -1.66
N HIS A 177 -12.13 -18.32 -2.59
CA HIS A 177 -13.24 -19.23 -2.27
C HIS A 177 -12.75 -20.60 -1.77
N LEU A 178 -11.73 -21.17 -2.42
CA LEU A 178 -11.22 -22.51 -2.10
C LEU A 178 -10.43 -22.57 -0.79
N ILE A 179 -9.70 -21.51 -0.47
CA ILE A 179 -8.70 -21.52 0.60
C ILE A 179 -9.23 -20.86 1.87
N LEU A 180 -9.86 -19.70 1.71
CA LEU A 180 -10.20 -18.85 2.84
C LEU A 180 -11.69 -18.85 3.16
N GLY A 181 -12.54 -19.50 2.36
CA GLY A 181 -14.00 -19.57 2.49
C GLY A 181 -14.74 -18.23 2.66
N SER A 182 -14.01 -17.11 2.65
CA SER A 182 -14.50 -15.77 2.94
C SER A 182 -14.85 -15.06 1.64
N LYS A 183 -15.75 -14.10 1.75
CA LYS A 183 -16.07 -13.16 0.67
C LYS A 183 -15.05 -12.01 0.59
N ASP A 184 -14.02 -12.02 1.45
CA ASP A 184 -12.99 -11.00 1.53
C ASP A 184 -11.75 -11.48 0.77
N TYR A 185 -11.89 -11.44 -0.56
CA TYR A 185 -10.92 -11.85 -1.60
C TYR A 185 -9.63 -10.99 -1.65
N ALA A 186 -9.20 -10.43 -0.52
CA ALA A 186 -8.19 -9.39 -0.36
C ALA A 186 -6.86 -9.69 -1.09
N ALA A 187 -6.25 -10.83 -0.81
CA ALA A 187 -4.96 -11.26 -1.38
C ALA A 187 -4.97 -11.30 -2.91
N ALA A 188 -6.08 -11.80 -3.39
CA ALA A 188 -6.40 -12.10 -4.76
C ALA A 188 -6.68 -10.79 -5.54
N TRP A 189 -7.27 -9.82 -4.85
CA TRP A 189 -7.49 -8.47 -5.33
C TRP A 189 -6.22 -7.61 -5.43
N ALA A 190 -5.20 -7.80 -4.59
CA ALA A 190 -3.94 -7.06 -4.70
C ALA A 190 -3.23 -7.29 -6.06
N ALA A 191 -3.23 -8.53 -6.55
CA ALA A 191 -2.68 -8.90 -7.85
C ALA A 191 -3.59 -8.49 -9.04
N ALA A 192 -4.91 -8.58 -8.88
CA ALA A 192 -5.88 -8.12 -9.90
C ALA A 192 -6.01 -6.58 -9.99
N LEU A 193 -5.62 -5.85 -8.93
CA LEU A 193 -5.69 -4.39 -8.87
C LEU A 193 -4.44 -3.68 -9.38
N SER A 194 -3.27 -4.31 -9.47
CA SER A 194 -2.15 -3.67 -10.19
C SER A 194 -2.49 -3.45 -11.68
N THR A 195 -3.38 -4.29 -12.20
CA THR A 195 -3.62 -4.42 -13.63
C THR A 195 -4.86 -3.65 -14.14
N LYS A 196 -5.95 -3.57 -13.35
CA LYS A 196 -7.12 -2.72 -13.68
C LYS A 196 -6.76 -1.22 -13.74
N TRP A 197 -5.65 -0.83 -13.13
CA TRP A 197 -5.25 0.55 -12.88
C TRP A 197 -4.25 1.08 -13.90
N ALA A 198 -3.60 0.20 -14.67
CA ALA A 198 -2.85 0.64 -15.84
C ALA A 198 -3.76 1.13 -16.97
N THR A 199 -5.01 0.63 -17.01
CA THR A 199 -5.98 0.95 -18.08
C THR A 199 -7.11 1.87 -17.65
N SER A 200 -7.29 2.10 -16.34
CA SER A 200 -8.31 3.01 -15.85
C SER A 200 -7.81 4.47 -15.85
N LYS A 201 -8.74 5.42 -15.93
CA LYS A 201 -8.46 6.84 -15.63
C LYS A 201 -8.02 7.07 -14.16
N GLU A 202 -8.03 6.05 -13.30
CA GLU A 202 -7.55 6.12 -11.92
C GLU A 202 -6.03 5.94 -11.83
N LYS A 203 -5.40 6.65 -10.89
CA LYS A 203 -3.95 6.88 -10.84
C LYS A 203 -3.19 5.75 -10.12
N PRO A 204 -2.00 5.33 -10.59
CA PRO A 204 -1.23 4.18 -10.05
C PRO A 204 -0.98 4.13 -8.54
N TRP A 205 -0.82 5.28 -7.87
CA TRP A 205 -0.62 5.35 -6.41
C TRP A 205 -1.77 4.75 -5.59
N VAL A 206 -3.00 4.74 -6.10
CA VAL A 206 -4.11 4.13 -5.38
C VAL A 206 -4.04 2.60 -5.50
N ALA A 207 -3.56 2.06 -6.62
CA ALA A 207 -3.31 0.63 -6.78
C ALA A 207 -2.27 0.17 -5.75
N ALA A 208 -1.15 0.91 -5.63
CA ALA A 208 -0.15 0.73 -4.59
C ALA A 208 -0.77 0.71 -3.18
N ARG A 209 -1.61 1.70 -2.86
CA ARG A 209 -2.28 1.78 -1.55
C ARG A 209 -3.21 0.60 -1.29
N LYS A 210 -4.01 0.19 -2.27
CA LYS A 210 -4.93 -0.95 -2.13
C LYS A 210 -4.15 -2.25 -1.99
N ALA A 211 -3.14 -2.47 -2.81
CA ALA A 211 -2.29 -3.66 -2.75
C ALA A 211 -1.63 -3.83 -1.38
N SER A 212 -1.07 -2.75 -0.82
CA SER A 212 -0.52 -2.75 0.56
C SER A 212 -1.58 -3.10 1.61
N LYS A 213 -2.76 -2.47 1.59
CA LYS A 213 -3.83 -2.79 2.55
C LYS A 213 -4.28 -4.26 2.47
N TYR A 214 -4.39 -4.79 1.26
CA TYR A 214 -4.82 -6.16 1.05
C TYR A 214 -3.76 -7.18 1.44
N ALA A 215 -2.48 -6.91 1.16
CA ALA A 215 -1.39 -7.77 1.63
C ALA A 215 -1.38 -7.87 3.17
N ALA A 216 -1.56 -6.74 3.86
CA ALA A 216 -1.70 -6.69 5.33
C ALA A 216 -2.82 -7.59 5.87
N ALA A 217 -3.99 -7.58 5.23
CA ALA A 217 -5.11 -8.43 5.64
C ALA A 217 -4.80 -9.93 5.50
N CYS A 218 -3.96 -10.32 4.53
CA CYS A 218 -3.72 -11.73 4.21
C CYS A 218 -2.70 -12.38 5.14
N VAL A 219 -1.66 -11.63 5.51
CA VAL A 219 -0.69 -12.08 6.52
C VAL A 219 -1.39 -12.36 7.84
N GLY A 220 -2.30 -11.48 8.27
CA GLY A 220 -3.09 -11.68 9.48
C GLY A 220 -3.90 -12.98 9.48
N ILE A 221 -4.41 -13.42 8.33
CA ILE A 221 -5.17 -14.68 8.22
C ILE A 221 -4.24 -15.89 8.29
N VAL A 222 -3.09 -15.85 7.62
CA VAL A 222 -2.15 -16.98 7.56
C VAL A 222 -1.45 -17.21 8.90
N GLU A 223 -1.03 -16.15 9.60
CA GLU A 223 -0.36 -16.27 10.90
C GLU A 223 -1.27 -16.80 12.01
N LEU A 224 -2.58 -16.55 11.92
CA LEU A 224 -3.58 -17.07 12.86
C LEU A 224 -3.99 -18.52 12.56
N ALA A 225 -3.61 -19.07 11.41
CA ALA A 225 -4.13 -20.32 10.88
C ALA A 225 -3.16 -21.51 10.69
N PRO A 226 -1.93 -21.60 11.25
CA PRO A 226 -1.09 -22.79 11.03
C PRO A 226 -1.74 -24.11 11.51
N ALA A 227 -2.52 -24.08 12.60
CA ALA A 227 -3.27 -25.22 13.11
C ALA A 227 -4.64 -25.43 12.41
N MET A 228 -5.08 -24.48 11.57
CA MET A 228 -6.42 -24.42 10.98
C MET A 228 -6.45 -24.80 9.49
N ILE A 229 -5.32 -24.65 8.80
CA ILE A 229 -5.16 -25.04 7.39
C ILE A 229 -5.26 -26.57 7.22
N THR A 230 -5.11 -27.34 8.30
CA THR A 230 -5.27 -28.81 8.30
C THR A 230 -6.63 -29.31 8.80
N GLN A 231 -7.43 -28.48 9.50
CA GLN A 231 -8.74 -28.88 10.04
C GLN A 231 -9.73 -27.70 10.11
N ALA A 232 -10.81 -27.82 9.32
CA ALA A 232 -12.03 -27.00 9.38
C ALA A 232 -11.95 -25.56 8.82
N CYS A 233 -11.74 -25.43 7.51
CA CYS A 233 -11.84 -24.13 6.80
C CYS A 233 -13.24 -23.48 6.81
N ASN A 234 -14.32 -24.14 7.26
CA ASN A 234 -15.68 -23.60 7.07
C ASN A 234 -16.26 -22.84 8.28
N GLN A 235 -15.94 -23.20 9.53
CA GLN A 235 -16.62 -22.61 10.69
C GLN A 235 -15.96 -21.31 11.20
N VAL A 236 -14.63 -21.23 11.18
CA VAL A 236 -13.92 -20.05 11.70
C VAL A 236 -13.84 -18.92 10.70
N VAL A 237 -13.79 -19.25 9.41
CA VAL A 237 -13.94 -18.28 8.33
C VAL A 237 -15.25 -17.50 8.42
N MET A 238 -16.36 -18.17 8.76
CA MET A 238 -17.66 -17.53 8.96
C MET A 238 -17.67 -16.63 10.21
N GLN A 239 -16.85 -16.92 11.22
CA GLN A 239 -16.66 -16.08 12.41
C GLN A 239 -15.73 -14.88 12.17
N LEU A 240 -14.79 -14.98 11.23
CA LEU A 240 -13.89 -13.88 10.83
C LEU A 240 -14.55 -12.94 9.80
N ALA A 241 -15.33 -13.48 8.87
CA ALA A 241 -16.10 -12.70 7.88
C ALA A 241 -17.26 -11.87 8.49
N SER A 242 -17.60 -12.13 9.76
CA SER A 242 -18.53 -11.31 10.55
C SER A 242 -17.84 -10.20 11.35
N ARG A 243 -16.51 -10.10 11.31
CA ARG A 243 -15.75 -9.04 11.97
C ARG A 243 -15.59 -7.87 11.01
N ASP A 244 -15.80 -6.67 11.51
CA ASP A 244 -15.52 -5.44 10.77
C ASP A 244 -14.00 -5.42 10.46
N PRO A 245 -13.57 -5.28 9.19
CA PRO A 245 -12.15 -5.18 8.85
C PRO A 245 -11.43 -3.98 9.49
N ASP A 246 -12.18 -3.01 10.04
CA ASP A 246 -11.63 -1.92 10.86
C ASP A 246 -11.48 -2.29 12.36
N GLN A 247 -11.98 -3.44 12.82
CA GLN A 247 -11.78 -3.98 14.18
C GLN A 247 -10.75 -5.11 14.22
N GLU A 248 -9.52 -4.72 14.57
CA GLU A 248 -8.46 -5.52 15.21
C GLU A 248 -8.27 -6.98 14.72
N LEU A 249 -7.62 -7.13 13.57
CA LEU A 249 -6.68 -8.24 13.36
C LEU A 249 -5.38 -7.88 14.09
N GLY A 250 -4.95 -8.75 15.01
CA GLY A 250 -3.96 -8.46 16.06
C GLY A 250 -2.70 -7.69 15.65
N ASP A 251 -2.27 -6.81 16.54
CA ASP A 251 -1.27 -5.75 16.29
C ASP A 251 0.08 -6.27 15.73
N SER A 252 0.55 -7.46 16.10
CA SER A 252 1.90 -7.94 15.74
C SER A 252 2.04 -8.45 14.29
N ALA A 253 1.03 -9.17 13.79
CA ALA A 253 1.01 -9.69 12.41
C ALA A 253 0.91 -8.54 11.42
N GLY A 254 0.05 -7.56 11.75
CA GLY A 254 -0.04 -6.31 11.03
C GLY A 254 1.27 -5.52 11.07
N ASP A 255 1.96 -5.48 12.20
CA ASP A 255 3.22 -4.73 12.34
C ASP A 255 4.36 -5.29 11.50
N SER A 256 4.52 -6.62 11.44
CA SER A 256 5.55 -7.26 10.63
C SER A 256 5.35 -6.99 9.13
N GLU A 257 4.10 -7.11 8.66
CA GLU A 257 3.76 -6.83 7.26
C GLU A 257 3.88 -5.34 6.94
N ARG A 258 3.40 -4.46 7.83
CA ARG A 258 3.59 -3.01 7.69
C ARG A 258 5.07 -2.65 7.61
N LYS A 259 5.92 -3.29 8.43
CA LYS A 259 7.37 -3.08 8.39
C LYS A 259 7.95 -3.51 7.04
N TRP A 260 7.62 -4.72 6.58
CA TRP A 260 8.07 -5.23 5.28
C TRP A 260 7.67 -4.28 4.14
N GLN A 261 6.41 -3.82 4.12
CA GLN A 261 5.92 -2.90 3.10
C GLN A 261 6.63 -1.55 3.12
N ASN A 262 6.87 -0.96 4.31
CA ASN A 262 7.63 0.28 4.43
C ASN A 262 9.07 0.10 3.96
N ASP A 263 9.71 -1.03 4.28
CA ASP A 263 11.07 -1.33 3.83
C ASP A 263 11.15 -1.50 2.30
N GLN A 264 10.16 -2.16 1.68
CA GLN A 264 10.07 -2.27 0.22
C GLN A 264 9.83 -0.92 -0.45
N LEU A 265 8.88 -0.13 0.06
CA LEU A 265 8.63 1.21 -0.46
C LEU A 265 9.89 2.08 -0.34
N TRP A 266 10.53 2.08 0.84
CA TRP A 266 11.76 2.83 1.09
C TRP A 266 12.90 2.43 0.15
N SER A 267 13.08 1.13 -0.09
CA SER A 267 14.05 0.59 -1.05
C SER A 267 13.81 1.18 -2.45
N ARG A 268 12.55 1.27 -2.91
CA ARG A 268 12.25 1.88 -4.21
C ARG A 268 12.49 3.38 -4.25
N LEU A 269 12.19 4.09 -3.17
CA LEU A 269 12.41 5.53 -3.10
C LEU A 269 13.89 5.90 -3.12
N ASN A 270 14.78 5.00 -2.68
CA ASN A 270 16.23 5.22 -2.62
C ASN A 270 17.03 4.60 -3.79
N ARG A 271 16.40 3.80 -4.65
CA ARG A 271 17.07 3.34 -5.88
C ARG A 271 17.17 4.50 -6.86
N ALA A 272 18.39 4.73 -7.39
CA ALA A 272 18.56 5.64 -8.52
C ALA A 272 17.70 5.14 -9.69
N CYS A 273 16.90 6.04 -10.28
CA CYS A 273 16.17 5.78 -11.52
C CYS A 273 17.12 5.57 -12.69
#